data_AF-A0A6B1E9W4-F1
#
_entry.id   AF-A0A6B1E9W4-F1
#
_cell.length_a   1.000
_cell.length_b   1.000
_cell.length_c   1.000
_cell.angle_alpha   90.00
_cell.angle_beta   90.00
_cell.angle_gamma   90.00
#
_symmetry.space_group_name_H-M   'P 1'
#
loop_
_entity.id
_entity.type
_entity.pdbx_description
1 polymer ?
#
loop_
_entity_poly.entity_id
_entity_poly.type
_entity_poly.pdbx_seq_one_letter_code
_entity_poly.pdbx_strand_id
1 'polypeptide(L)' 'MEDFLTYSVILGIFVATFKIATPLLIAATGELVAEASGILNLSLEGTMTMGAFSGFLIANETGNLWLGLVGAAVG' A
#
# COMPACT_ATOMS: atom_id res chain seq x y z
N MET A 1 -19.58 11.89 -16.90
CA MET A 1 -19.39 10.61 -16.17
C MET A 1 -19.21 9.42 -17.14
N GLU A 2 -19.49 9.58 -18.44
CA GLU A 2 -19.19 8.56 -19.47
C GLU A 2 -17.71 8.55 -19.92
N ASP A 3 -16.93 9.58 -19.58
CA ASP A 3 -15.52 9.73 -19.98
C ASP A 3 -14.51 8.90 -19.16
N PHE A 4 -14.94 8.25 -18.06
CA PHE A 4 -14.01 7.51 -17.20
C PHE A 4 -13.71 6.09 -17.71
N LEU A 5 -14.64 5.48 -18.45
CA LEU A 5 -14.50 4.12 -19.00
C LEU A 5 -14.17 4.12 -20.50
N THR A 6 -13.63 5.22 -21.02
CA THR A 6 -13.16 5.27 -22.40
C THR A 6 -11.99 4.30 -22.59
N TYR A 7 -11.88 3.72 -23.78
CA TYR A 7 -10.81 2.80 -24.16
C TYR A 7 -9.40 3.31 -23.81
N SER A 8 -9.16 4.61 -23.98
CA SER A 8 -7.91 5.28 -23.63
C SER A 8 -7.61 5.24 -22.12
N VAL A 9 -8.60 5.47 -21.27
CA VAL A 9 -8.45 5.45 -19.81
C VAL A 9 -8.17 4.04 -19.33
N ILE A 10 -8.92 3.05 -19.83
CA ILE A 10 -8.74 1.64 -19.46
C ILE A 10 -7.35 1.15 -19.87
N LEU A 11 -6.91 1.41 -21.11
CA LEU A 11 -5.55 1.10 -21.54
C LEU A 11 -4.50 1.82 -20.70
N GLY A 12 -4.72 3.10 -20.38
CA GLY A 12 -3.83 3.87 -19.53
C GLY A 12 -3.65 3.25 -18.14
N ILE A 13 -4.74 2.77 -17.53
CA ILE A 13 -4.72 2.06 -16.25
C ILE A 13 -3.90 0.78 -16.37
N PHE A 14 -4.17 -0.09 -17.36
CA PHE A 14 -3.41 -1.33 -17.52
C PHE A 14 -1.92 -1.08 -17.73
N VAL A 15 -1.56 -0.11 -18.56
CA VAL A 15 -0.16 0.27 -18.78
C VAL A 15 0.49 0.74 -17.47
N ALA A 16 -0.20 1.57 -16.68
CA ALA A 16 0.29 2.01 -15.38
C ALA A 16 0.44 0.83 -14.40
N THR A 17 -0.55 -0.07 -14.36
CA THR A 17 -0.53 -1.27 -13.52
C THR A 17 0.69 -2.13 -13.84
N PHE A 18 0.93 -2.48 -15.10
CA PHE A 18 2.09 -3.31 -15.45
C PHE A 18 3.42 -2.61 -15.14
N LYS A 19 3.52 -1.30 -15.39
CA LYS A 19 4.73 -0.53 -15.08
C LYS A 19 5.06 -0.50 -13.59
N ILE A 20 4.05 -0.42 -12.71
CA ILE A 20 4.24 -0.34 -11.25
C ILE A 20 4.34 -1.74 -10.64
N ALA A 21 3.55 -2.71 -11.12
CA ALA A 21 3.50 -4.05 -10.56
C ALA A 21 4.83 -4.80 -10.68
N THR A 22 5.54 -4.68 -11.80
CA THR A 22 6.81 -5.38 -12.02
C THR A 22 7.88 -5.03 -10.97
N PRO A 23 8.27 -3.76 -10.75
CA PRO A 23 9.24 -3.43 -9.70
C PRO A 23 8.73 -3.77 -8.30
N LEU A 24 7.42 -3.64 -8.05
CA LEU A 24 6.81 -3.92 -6.76
C LEU A 24 6.88 -5.42 -6.40
N LEU A 25 6.62 -6.30 -7.38
CA LEU A 25 6.74 -7.75 -7.22
C LEU A 25 8.20 -8.18 -7.00
N ILE A 26 9.15 -7.56 -7.69
CA ILE A 26 10.58 -7.84 -7.48
C ILE A 26 10.99 -7.45 -6.06
N ALA A 27 10.58 -6.27 -5.58
CA ALA A 27 10.87 -5.82 -4.22
C ALA A 27 10.25 -6.77 -3.16
N ALA A 28 8.96 -7.09 -3.29
CA ALA A 28 8.26 -7.98 -2.37
C ALA A 28 8.86 -9.40 -2.35
N THR A 29 9.27 -9.93 -3.50
CA THR A 29 9.92 -11.25 -3.56
C THR A 29 11.28 -11.24 -2.87
N GLY A 30 12.06 -10.16 -3.03
CA GLY A 30 13.36 -10.01 -2.37
C GLY A 30 13.21 -9.93 -0.84
N GLU A 31 12.19 -9.23 -0.36
CA GLU A 31 11.85 -9.13 1.05
C GLU A 31 11.45 -10.49 1.64
N LEU A 32 10.54 -11.22 0.99
CA LEU A 32 10.12 -12.57 1.40
C LEU A 32 11.32 -13.54 1.51
N VAL A 33 12.26 -13.46 0.56
CA VAL A 33 13.47 -14.28 0.60
C VAL A 33 14.39 -13.87 1.76
N ALA A 34 14.53 -12.58 2.03
CA ALA A 34 15.35 -12.08 3.15
C ALA A 34 14.78 -12.57 4.50
N GLU A 35 13.46 -12.46 4.70
CA GLU A 35 12.79 -12.96 5.90
C GLU A 35 12.93 -14.48 6.05
N ALA A 36 12.74 -15.23 4.95
CA ALA A 36 12.92 -16.68 4.95
C ALA A 36 14.37 -17.10 5.29
N SER A 37 15.35 -16.24 5.02
CA SER A 37 16.76 -16.45 5.37
C SER A 37 17.10 -16.06 6.83
N GLY A 38 16.12 -15.54 7.58
CA GLY A 38 16.27 -15.09 8.96
C GLY A 38 16.80 -13.66 9.10
N ILE A 39 16.90 -12.91 7.99
CA ILE A 39 17.29 -11.50 7.98
C ILE A 39 16.00 -10.67 7.92
N LEU A 40 15.42 -10.42 9.09
CA LEU A 40 14.17 -9.66 9.21
C LEU A 40 14.43 -8.16 9.05
N ASN A 41 13.58 -7.47 8.27
CA ASN A 41 13.59 -6.02 8.16
C ASN A 41 12.70 -5.38 9.23
N LEU A 42 13.24 -5.22 10.43
CA LEU A 42 12.52 -4.62 11.57
C LEU A 42 12.00 -3.20 11.29
N SER A 43 12.68 -2.44 10.42
CA SER A 43 12.21 -1.11 10.03
C SER A 43 10.90 -1.20 9.26
N LEU A 44 10.75 -2.19 8.38
CA LEU A 44 9.56 -2.35 7.56
C LEU A 44 8.37 -2.87 8.38
N GLU A 45 8.55 -3.97 9.12
CA GLU A 45 7.53 -4.54 10.01
C GLU A 45 7.00 -3.51 11.02
N GLY A 46 7.92 -2.68 11.55
CA GLY A 46 7.60 -1.58 12.44
C GLY A 46 6.73 -0.52 11.76
N THR A 47 7.09 -0.05 10.57
CA THR A 47 6.28 0.94 9.83
C THR A 47 4.91 0.41 9.41
N MET A 48 4.81 -0.86 8.98
CA MET A 48 3.53 -1.47 8.64
C MET A 48 2.60 -1.56 9.86
N THR A 49 3.14 -1.99 11.00
CA THR A 49 2.37 -2.10 12.25
C THR A 49 1.96 -0.74 12.79
N MET A 50 2.85 0.26 12.77
CA MET A 50 2.55 1.60 13.27
C MET A 50 1.53 2.33 12.40
N GLY A 51 1.60 2.21 11.08
CA GLY A 51 0.57 2.74 10.18
C GLY A 51 -0.78 2.06 10.39
N ALA A 52 -0.82 0.73 10.42
CA ALA A 52 -2.06 -0.01 10.67
C ALA A 52 -2.71 0.36 12.01
N PHE A 53 -1.91 0.45 13.08
CA PHE A 53 -2.38 0.82 14.41
C PHE A 53 -2.86 2.28 14.44
N SER A 54 -2.09 3.22 13.90
CA SER A 54 -2.44 4.65 13.88
C SER A 54 -3.73 4.90 13.11
N GLY A 55 -3.89 4.26 11.96
CA GLY A 55 -5.10 4.36 11.16
C GLY A 55 -6.33 3.78 11.84
N PHE A 56 -6.19 2.60 12.47
CA PHE A 56 -7.26 1.99 13.25
C PHE A 56 -7.66 2.88 14.43
N LEU A 57 -6.69 3.36 15.21
CA LEU A 57 -6.92 4.22 16.37
C LEU A 57 -7.68 5.48 15.98
N ILE A 58 -7.22 6.18 14.94
CA ILE A 58 -7.86 7.42 14.49
C ILE A 58 -9.26 7.15 13.93
N ALA A 59 -9.45 6.09 13.16
CA ALA A 59 -10.79 5.72 12.67
C ALA A 59 -11.75 5.40 13.83
N ASN A 60 -11.27 4.69 14.86
CA ASN A 60 -12.06 4.31 16.03
C ASN A 60 -12.47 5.52 16.88
N GLU A 61 -11.53 6.42 17.18
CA GLU A 61 -11.80 7.59 18.03
C GLU A 61 -12.62 8.67 17.31
N THR A 62 -12.37 8.89 16.02
CA THR A 62 -13.06 9.95 15.26
C THR A 62 -14.37 9.49 14.62
N GLY A 63 -14.58 8.18 14.49
CA GLY A 63 -15.66 7.60 13.70
C GLY A 63 -15.56 7.89 12.19
N ASN A 64 -14.43 8.44 11.72
CA ASN A 64 -14.25 8.88 10.34
C ASN A 64 -13.14 8.09 9.64
N LEU A 65 -13.54 7.28 8.65
CA LEU A 65 -12.64 6.46 7.84
C LEU A 65 -11.57 7.27 7.10
N TRP A 66 -11.87 8.50 6.66
CA TRP A 66 -10.91 9.32 5.93
C TRP A 66 -9.80 9.83 6.82
N LEU A 67 -10.13 10.20 8.07
CA LEU A 67 -9.11 10.57 9.06
C LEU A 67 -8.27 9.35 9.44
N GLY A 68 -8.88 8.17 9.55
CA GLY A 68 -8.16 6.90 9.74
C GLY A 68 -7.21 6.57 8.59
N LEU A 69 -7.62 6.79 7.33
CA LEU A 69 -6.76 6.59 6.16
C LEU A 69 -5.53 7.52 6.21
N VAL A 70 -5.73 8.79 6.55
CA VAL A 70 -4.63 9.73 6.76
C VAL A 70 -3.74 9.22 7.90
N GLY A 71 -4.33 8.81 9.02
CA GLY A 71 -3.62 8.20 10.14
C GLY A 71 -2.72 7.02 9.75
N ALA A 72 -3.20 6.12 8.88
CA ALA A 72 -2.42 5.01 8.37
C ALA A 72 -1.31 5.41 7.40
N ALA A 73 -1.47 6.53 6.70
CA ALA A 73 -0.48 7.01 5.74
C ALA A 73 0.68 7.76 6.40
N VAL A 74 0.48 8.37 7.57
CA VAL A 74 1.53 9.12 8.29
C VAL A 74 2.15 8.36 9.45
N GLY A 75 1.42 7.38 10.02
CA GLY A 75 1.93 6.48 11.06
C GLY A 75 2.74 5.33 10.47
#